data_AF-A0A2A6J9F7-F1
#
_entry.id   AF-A0A2A6J9F7-F1
#
_cell.length_a   1.000
_cell.length_b   1.000
_cell.length_c   1.000
_cell.angle_alpha   90.00
_cell.angle_beta   90.00
_cell.angle_gamma   90.00
#
_symmetry.space_group_name_H-M   'P 1'
#
loop_
_entity.id
_entity.type
_entity.pdbx_description
1 polymer ?
#
loop_
_entity_poly.entity_id
_entity_poly.type
_entity_poly.pdbx_seq_one_letter_code
_entity_poly.pdbx_strand_id
1 'polypeptide(L)'
;MTSYVQSKQQKPILVFLAKGAAGDIVSQLNENGHAATAVSSVPELFDALRSDRYFLAVTMRSDIDMIRKIKTIPVVNIEVFFHSVQSTAKSVSSSKEFDSDAFLRRIGALSETRANRIPAVQTTPAVGEATMAGAAKASRWRAATSLLLSRRAAPSAERVD
;
A
#
# COMPACT_ATOMS: atom_id res chain seq x y z
N MET A 1 37.16 -13.39 12.51
CA MET A 1 35.75 -13.33 12.94
C MET A 1 35.00 -12.45 11.97
N THR A 2 34.35 -13.03 10.97
CA THR A 2 33.47 -12.30 10.04
C THR A 2 32.06 -12.38 10.59
N SER A 3 31.53 -11.24 11.03
CA SER A 3 30.18 -11.10 11.53
C SER A 3 29.20 -11.40 10.41
N TYR A 4 28.47 -12.52 10.52
CA TYR A 4 27.29 -12.76 9.70
C TYR A 4 26.27 -11.69 10.07
N VAL A 5 26.17 -10.64 9.24
CA VAL A 5 25.01 -9.74 9.29
C VAL A 5 23.82 -10.64 8.98
N GLN A 6 23.06 -10.93 10.01
CA GLN A 6 21.83 -11.71 9.93
C GLN A 6 20.86 -10.87 9.10
N SER A 7 20.95 -11.01 7.77
CA SER A 7 20.02 -10.39 6.84
C SER A 7 18.67 -10.97 7.20
N LYS A 8 17.84 -10.15 7.88
CA LYS A 8 16.43 -10.43 8.01
C LYS A 8 15.95 -10.66 6.59
N GLN A 9 15.69 -11.93 6.26
CA GLN A 9 15.26 -12.36 4.93
C GLN A 9 14.00 -11.57 4.59
N GLN A 10 14.16 -10.48 3.85
CA GLN A 10 13.04 -9.62 3.49
C GLN A 10 12.22 -10.42 2.49
N LYS A 11 10.96 -10.68 2.83
CA LYS A 11 10.03 -11.36 1.90
C LYS A 11 10.08 -10.62 0.56
N PRO A 12 10.11 -11.31 -0.60
CA PRO A 12 10.16 -10.64 -1.89
C PRO A 12 8.89 -9.84 -2.22
N ILE A 13 9.01 -8.91 -3.15
CA ILE A 13 7.92 -8.17 -3.79
C ILE A 13 7.43 -8.96 -5.00
N LEU A 14 6.11 -9.11 -5.13
CA LEU A 14 5.51 -9.70 -6.32
C LEU A 14 5.22 -8.61 -7.36
N VAL A 15 5.67 -8.77 -8.59
CA VAL A 15 5.39 -7.84 -9.71
C VAL A 15 4.52 -8.56 -10.72
N PHE A 16 3.26 -8.14 -10.87
CA PHE A 16 2.32 -8.68 -11.85
C PHE A 16 2.04 -7.66 -12.94
N LEU A 17 2.71 -7.81 -14.08
CA LEU A 17 2.65 -6.94 -15.25
C LEU A 17 2.91 -7.77 -16.52
N ALA A 18 2.74 -7.15 -17.69
CA ALA A 18 3.20 -7.75 -18.95
C ALA A 18 4.70 -8.06 -18.90
N LYS A 19 5.13 -9.16 -19.54
CA LYS A 19 6.47 -9.75 -19.36
C LYS A 19 7.64 -8.76 -19.48
N GLY A 20 7.60 -7.84 -20.46
CA GLY A 20 8.63 -6.80 -20.61
C GLY A 20 8.69 -5.87 -19.41
N ALA A 21 7.57 -5.19 -19.13
CA ALA A 21 7.47 -4.26 -18.01
C ALA A 21 7.73 -4.92 -16.64
N ALA A 22 7.30 -6.18 -16.46
CA ALA A 22 7.58 -6.93 -15.25
C ALA A 22 9.10 -7.11 -15.04
N GLY A 23 9.84 -7.39 -16.11
CA GLY A 23 11.29 -7.50 -16.10
C GLY A 23 11.95 -6.18 -15.71
N ASP A 24 11.58 -5.08 -16.36
CA ASP A 24 12.15 -3.76 -16.11
C ASP A 24 11.99 -3.33 -14.64
N ILE A 25 10.79 -3.55 -14.08
CA ILE A 25 10.50 -3.21 -12.69
C ILE A 25 11.22 -4.13 -11.70
N VAL A 26 11.36 -5.42 -12.01
CA VAL A 26 12.16 -6.33 -11.18
C VAL A 26 13.63 -5.94 -11.18
N SER A 27 14.20 -5.55 -12.33
CA SER A 27 15.57 -5.05 -12.42
C SER A 27 15.74 -3.80 -11.56
N GLN A 28 14.85 -2.81 -11.71
CA GLN A 28 14.85 -1.58 -10.91
C GLN A 28 14.80 -1.88 -9.39
N LEU A 29 13.95 -2.81 -8.96
CA LEU A 29 13.83 -3.20 -7.55
C LEU A 29 15.11 -3.89 -7.04
N ASN A 30 15.66 -4.83 -7.82
CA ASN A 30 16.86 -5.57 -7.44
C ASN A 30 18.09 -4.68 -7.34
N GLU A 31 18.26 -3.74 -8.29
CA GLU A 31 19.35 -2.74 -8.29
C GLU A 31 19.31 -1.86 -7.03
N ASN A 32 18.13 -1.66 -6.45
CA ASN A 32 17.91 -0.87 -5.25
C ASN A 32 17.79 -1.72 -3.97
N GLY A 33 18.20 -2.99 -4.02
CA GLY A 33 18.29 -3.87 -2.84
C GLY A 33 16.97 -4.51 -2.41
N HIS A 34 15.92 -4.45 -3.24
CA HIS A 34 14.65 -5.10 -2.99
C HIS A 34 14.53 -6.41 -3.79
N ALA A 35 14.44 -7.55 -3.09
CA ALA A 35 14.16 -8.81 -3.76
C ALA A 35 12.76 -8.78 -4.41
N ALA A 36 12.68 -9.07 -5.71
CA ALA A 36 11.43 -9.08 -6.45
C ALA A 36 11.26 -10.31 -7.34
N THR A 37 10.01 -10.65 -7.67
CA THR A 37 9.67 -11.76 -8.58
C THR A 37 8.62 -11.30 -9.59
N ALA A 38 8.92 -11.48 -10.87
CA ALA A 38 8.00 -11.20 -11.96
C ALA A 38 7.05 -12.37 -12.19
N VAL A 39 5.77 -12.06 -12.35
CA VAL A 39 4.73 -12.96 -12.85
C VAL A 39 3.97 -12.24 -13.97
N SER A 40 3.63 -12.96 -15.03
CA SER A 40 3.04 -12.33 -16.24
C SER A 40 1.75 -12.98 -16.70
N SER A 41 1.34 -14.07 -16.05
CA SER A 41 0.06 -14.73 -16.32
C SER A 41 -0.78 -14.85 -15.05
N VAL A 42 -2.10 -14.93 -15.23
CA VAL A 42 -3.05 -15.10 -14.13
C VAL A 42 -2.79 -16.40 -13.36
N PRO A 43 -2.56 -17.57 -13.98
CA PRO A 43 -2.22 -18.80 -13.26
C PRO A 43 -0.97 -18.64 -12.36
N GLU A 44 0.11 -18.04 -12.90
CA GLU A 44 1.33 -17.76 -12.12
C GLU A 44 1.05 -16.85 -10.92
N LEU A 45 0.22 -15.82 -11.10
CA LEU A 45 -0.17 -14.91 -10.03
C LEU A 45 -0.90 -15.65 -8.90
N PHE A 46 -1.84 -16.53 -9.27
CA PHE A 46 -2.59 -17.33 -8.31
C PHE A 46 -1.67 -18.25 -7.49
N ASP A 47 -0.73 -18.94 -8.15
CA ASP A 47 0.23 -19.82 -7.48
C ASP A 47 1.19 -19.03 -6.58
N ALA A 48 1.68 -17.88 -7.07
CA ALA A 48 2.54 -17.00 -6.32
C ALA A 48 1.88 -16.50 -5.03
N LEU A 49 0.66 -15.98 -5.11
CA LEU A 49 -0.05 -15.42 -3.95
C LEU A 49 -0.38 -16.48 -2.88
N ARG A 50 -0.66 -17.72 -3.30
CA ARG A 50 -0.91 -18.84 -2.38
C ARG A 50 0.33 -19.27 -1.60
N SER A 51 1.54 -19.03 -2.12
CA SER A 51 2.79 -19.44 -1.45
C SER A 51 3.13 -18.66 -0.16
N ASP A 52 2.42 -17.58 0.16
CA ASP A 52 2.69 -16.67 1.31
C ASP A 52 4.13 -16.11 1.40
N ARG A 53 4.88 -16.16 0.30
CA ARG A 53 6.26 -15.65 0.26
C ARG A 53 6.35 -14.16 0.04
N TYR A 54 5.29 -13.51 -0.45
CA TYR A 54 5.30 -12.10 -0.83
C TYR A 54 4.63 -11.22 0.23
N PHE A 55 5.12 -10.01 0.40
CA PHE A 55 4.56 -9.05 1.37
C PHE A 55 3.82 -7.87 0.75
N LEU A 56 4.03 -7.65 -0.54
CA LEU A 56 3.49 -6.56 -1.34
C LEU A 56 3.39 -7.06 -2.78
N ALA A 57 2.37 -6.58 -3.49
CA ALA A 57 2.26 -6.73 -4.93
C ALA A 57 2.35 -5.37 -5.65
N VAL A 58 3.01 -5.33 -6.80
CA VAL A 58 3.04 -4.22 -7.74
C VAL A 58 2.27 -4.64 -8.99
N THR A 59 1.34 -3.82 -9.46
CA THR A 59 0.47 -4.17 -10.60
C THR A 59 -0.17 -2.93 -11.25
N MET A 60 -0.93 -3.13 -12.33
CA MET A 60 -1.78 -2.10 -12.95
C MET A 60 -3.11 -1.94 -12.19
N ARG A 61 -3.83 -0.83 -12.38
CA ARG A 61 -5.13 -0.60 -11.74
C ARG A 61 -6.16 -1.70 -12.03
N SER A 62 -6.18 -2.22 -13.24
CA SER A 62 -7.11 -3.25 -13.71
C SER A 62 -7.08 -4.52 -12.85
N ASP A 63 -5.92 -4.86 -12.29
CA ASP A 63 -5.67 -6.16 -11.68
C ASP A 63 -5.67 -6.12 -10.14
N ILE A 64 -5.82 -4.93 -9.54
CA ILE A 64 -5.81 -4.73 -8.08
C ILE A 64 -6.88 -5.57 -7.40
N ASP A 65 -8.11 -5.54 -7.92
CA ASP A 65 -9.23 -6.25 -7.32
C ASP A 65 -9.03 -7.77 -7.38
N MET A 66 -8.41 -8.28 -8.45
CA MET A 66 -8.07 -9.69 -8.58
C MET A 66 -7.07 -10.12 -7.50
N ILE A 67 -5.98 -9.37 -7.31
CA ILE A 67 -4.98 -9.67 -6.29
C ILE A 67 -5.60 -9.65 -4.89
N ARG A 68 -6.40 -8.63 -4.58
CA ARG A 68 -7.05 -8.48 -3.27
C ARG A 68 -8.08 -9.56 -2.97
N LYS A 69 -8.76 -10.09 -3.99
CA LYS A 69 -9.66 -11.26 -3.86
C LYS A 69 -8.91 -12.53 -3.49
N ILE A 70 -7.67 -12.70 -3.94
CA ILE A 70 -6.85 -13.88 -3.68
C ILE A 70 -6.16 -13.78 -2.31
N LYS A 71 -5.56 -12.61 -2.02
CA LYS A 71 -4.79 -12.39 -0.80
C LYS A 71 -4.87 -10.95 -0.34
N THR A 72 -5.09 -10.76 0.95
CA THR A 72 -5.06 -9.43 1.59
C THR A 72 -3.61 -9.02 1.89
N ILE A 73 -2.91 -8.56 0.86
CA ILE A 73 -1.61 -7.89 0.97
C ILE A 73 -1.70 -6.45 0.46
N PRO A 74 -0.81 -5.55 0.89
CA PRO A 74 -0.62 -4.28 0.23
C PRO A 74 -0.48 -4.45 -1.29
N VAL A 75 -1.03 -3.51 -2.05
CA VAL A 75 -0.92 -3.46 -3.52
C VAL A 75 -0.55 -2.05 -3.92
N VAL A 76 0.47 -1.92 -4.77
CA VAL A 76 0.92 -0.67 -5.38
C VAL A 76 0.48 -0.66 -6.83
N ASN A 77 -0.31 0.36 -7.21
CA ASN A 77 -0.60 0.64 -8.61
C ASN A 77 0.62 1.31 -9.23
N ILE A 78 1.21 0.72 -10.27
CA ILE A 78 2.36 1.30 -10.93
C ILE A 78 2.01 2.52 -11.79
N GLU A 79 0.77 2.61 -12.29
CA GLU A 79 0.35 3.68 -13.20
C GLU A 79 0.41 5.07 -12.57
N VAL A 80 0.37 5.15 -11.24
CA VAL A 80 0.44 6.43 -10.51
C VAL A 80 1.81 7.08 -10.55
N PHE A 81 2.84 6.35 -10.99
CA PHE A 81 4.20 6.86 -11.15
C PHE A 81 4.51 7.25 -12.60
N PHE A 82 3.54 7.16 -13.50
CA PHE A 82 3.70 7.64 -14.87
C PHE A 82 3.09 9.02 -15.02
N HIS A 83 3.93 10.00 -15.34
CA HIS A 83 3.53 11.40 -15.49
C HIS A 83 3.61 11.82 -16.95
N SER A 84 2.67 12.65 -17.41
CA SER A 84 2.74 13.24 -18.74
C SER A 84 3.79 14.35 -18.77
N VAL A 85 4.77 14.23 -19.66
CA VAL A 85 5.72 15.31 -19.92
C VAL A 85 5.20 16.12 -21.11
N GLN A 86 4.96 17.42 -20.90
CA GLN A 86 4.61 18.30 -22.01
C GLN A 86 5.86 18.54 -22.86
N SER A 87 5.84 18.03 -24.09
CA SER A 87 6.85 18.39 -25.08
C SER A 87 6.71 19.88 -25.40
N THR A 88 7.75 20.66 -25.16
CA THR A 88 7.80 22.11 -25.49
C THR A 88 7.92 22.35 -27.00
N ALA A 89 8.21 21.30 -27.78
CA ALA A 89 8.11 21.32 -29.23
C ALA A 89 6.68 20.99 -29.66
N LYS A 90 6.18 21.59 -30.75
CA LYS A 90 4.87 21.36 -31.40
C LYS A 90 4.68 19.91 -31.91
N SER A 91 5.04 18.89 -31.14
CA SER A 91 4.77 17.49 -31.44
C SER A 91 3.58 17.01 -30.62
N VAL A 92 2.64 16.37 -31.30
CA VAL A 92 1.31 15.97 -30.80
C VAL A 92 1.37 14.74 -29.88
N SER A 93 2.57 14.29 -29.50
CA SER A 93 2.78 13.10 -28.67
C SER A 93 3.07 13.50 -27.23
N SER A 94 2.10 13.33 -26.34
CA SER A 94 2.37 13.34 -24.90
C SER A 94 3.12 12.06 -24.54
N SER A 95 4.41 12.19 -24.23
CA SER A 95 5.18 11.07 -23.67
C SER A 95 4.86 10.92 -22.18
N LYS A 96 4.82 9.68 -21.69
CA LYS A 96 4.73 9.39 -20.26
C LYS A 96 6.11 9.01 -19.73
N GLU A 97 6.53 9.65 -18.65
CA GLU A 97 7.78 9.38 -17.96
C GLU A 97 7.49 8.65 -16.65
N PHE A 98 8.31 7.65 -16.32
CA PHE A 98 8.22 6.89 -15.08
C PHE A 98 9.07 7.53 -13.98
N ASP A 99 8.43 7.94 -12.89
CA ASP A 99 9.09 8.45 -11.69
C ASP A 99 9.54 7.30 -10.78
N SER A 100 10.74 6.80 -11.07
CA SER A 100 11.37 5.69 -10.34
C SER A 100 11.68 6.04 -8.88
N ASP A 101 12.03 7.28 -8.58
CA ASP A 101 12.32 7.74 -7.22
C ASP A 101 11.07 7.73 -6.35
N ALA A 102 9.95 8.26 -6.84
CA ALA A 102 8.68 8.21 -6.13
C ALA A 102 8.20 6.77 -5.92
N PHE A 103 8.39 5.91 -6.93
CA PHE A 103 8.10 4.48 -6.83
C PHE A 103 8.91 3.82 -5.70
N LEU A 104 10.24 3.97 -5.70
CA LEU A 104 11.12 3.36 -4.70
C LEU A 104 10.84 3.89 -3.29
N ARG A 105 10.59 5.20 -3.13
CA ARG A 105 10.16 5.76 -1.83
C ARG A 105 8.87 5.11 -1.32
N ARG A 106 7.91 4.84 -2.20
CA ARG A 106 6.66 4.16 -1.82
C ARG A 106 6.93 2.72 -1.37
N ILE A 107 7.81 2.00 -2.07
CA ILE A 107 8.21 0.63 -1.70
C ILE A 107 8.92 0.60 -0.34
N GLY A 108 9.85 1.55 -0.10
CA GLY A 108 10.55 1.70 1.17
C GLY A 108 9.59 1.91 2.34
N ALA A 109 8.67 2.88 2.23
CA ALA A 109 7.70 3.18 3.28
C ALA A 109 6.81 1.99 3.65
N LEU A 110 6.39 1.19 2.65
CA LEU A 110 5.58 -0.02 2.88
C LEU A 110 6.39 -1.16 3.51
N SER A 111 7.68 -1.23 3.21
CA SER A 111 8.60 -2.20 3.79
C SER A 111 8.88 -1.91 5.26
N GLU A 112 9.13 -0.65 5.62
CA GLU A 112 9.37 -0.19 7.00
C GLU A 112 8.14 -0.35 7.89
N THR A 113 6.96 0.04 7.39
CA THR A 113 5.68 -0.12 8.11
C THR A 113 5.46 -1.58 8.55
N ARG A 114 5.94 -2.54 7.75
CA ARG A 114 5.87 -3.96 8.09
C ARG A 114 6.94 -4.38 9.10
N ALA A 115 8.18 -3.90 8.94
CA ALA A 115 9.26 -4.20 9.89
C ALA A 115 8.92 -3.73 11.31
N ASN A 116 8.21 -2.60 11.44
CA ASN A 116 7.77 -2.05 12.72
C ASN A 116 6.52 -2.73 13.30
N ARG A 117 5.80 -3.54 12.50
CA ARG A 117 4.76 -4.47 12.99
C ARG A 117 5.43 -5.74 13.51
N ILE A 118 6.26 -5.62 14.54
CA ILE A 118 6.59 -6.75 15.41
C ILE A 118 5.23 -7.25 15.95
N PRO A 119 4.92 -8.55 15.88
CA PRO A 119 3.65 -9.07 16.38
C PRO A 119 3.62 -8.89 17.90
N ALA A 120 3.08 -7.77 18.36
CA ALA A 120 2.69 -7.60 19.73
C ALA A 120 1.60 -8.65 20.03
N VAL A 121 1.93 -9.56 20.96
CA VAL A 121 1.00 -10.45 21.67
C VAL A 121 0.54 -11.69 20.89
N GLN A 122 1.40 -12.72 20.89
CA GLN A 122 0.94 -14.07 21.23
C GLN A 122 1.54 -14.44 22.58
N THR A 123 1.08 -13.77 23.64
CA THR A 123 1.25 -14.30 24.99
C THR A 123 0.19 -15.38 25.14
N THR A 124 0.60 -16.64 25.00
CA THR A 124 -0.14 -17.78 25.50
C THR A 124 -0.41 -17.54 26.99
N PRO A 125 -1.68 -17.43 27.44
CA PRO A 125 -1.94 -17.51 28.86
C PRO A 125 -1.76 -18.96 29.25
N ALA A 126 -0.76 -19.20 30.10
CA ALA A 126 -0.63 -20.44 30.83
C ALA A 126 -1.93 -20.72 31.59
N VAL A 127 -2.33 -21.98 31.58
CA VAL A 127 -3.43 -22.57 32.35
C VAL A 127 -3.35 -22.13 33.82
N GLY A 128 -4.42 -21.53 34.31
CA GLY A 128 -4.63 -21.15 35.70
C GLY A 128 -5.99 -20.49 35.87
N GLU A 129 -6.96 -21.25 36.35
CA GLU A 129 -8.37 -20.89 36.58
C GLU A 129 -8.53 -19.66 37.49
N ALA A 130 -9.48 -18.76 37.13
CA ALA A 130 -10.65 -18.40 37.96
C ALA A 130 -11.30 -17.07 37.53
N THR A 131 -12.53 -17.20 37.01
CA THR A 131 -13.73 -16.40 37.37
C THR A 131 -13.93 -14.97 36.83
N MET A 132 -14.90 -14.89 35.91
CA MET A 132 -15.89 -13.81 35.65
C MET A 132 -15.43 -12.40 35.26
N ALA A 133 -15.73 -11.99 34.03
CA ALA A 133 -16.87 -11.10 33.69
C ALA A 133 -16.70 -10.55 32.27
N GLY A 134 -17.73 -10.71 31.44
CA GLY A 134 -17.70 -10.36 30.03
C GLY A 134 -17.74 -8.86 29.74
N ALA A 135 -17.24 -8.49 28.55
CA ALA A 135 -17.93 -7.61 27.61
C ALA A 135 -17.10 -7.50 26.33
N ALA A 136 -17.81 -7.55 25.21
CA ALA A 136 -17.28 -7.66 23.87
C ALA A 136 -16.47 -6.44 23.40
N LYS A 137 -15.56 -6.72 22.46
CA LYS A 137 -14.89 -5.79 21.57
C LYS A 137 -15.85 -4.75 21.00
N ALA A 138 -15.46 -3.47 21.03
CA ALA A 138 -16.00 -2.45 20.13
C ALA A 138 -14.91 -1.46 19.72
N SER A 139 -14.50 -1.57 18.46
CA SER A 139 -13.61 -0.69 17.73
C SER A 139 -14.21 0.73 17.63
N ARG A 140 -13.58 1.72 18.29
CA ARG A 140 -14.04 3.13 18.36
C ARG A 140 -13.61 3.95 17.13
N TRP A 141 -14.18 3.67 15.97
CA TRP A 141 -14.01 4.53 14.78
C TRP A 141 -15.36 5.03 14.27
N ARG A 142 -16.08 5.79 15.09
CA ARG A 142 -17.19 6.65 14.64
C ARG A 142 -17.36 7.84 15.59
N ALA A 143 -17.07 9.04 15.09
CA ALA A 143 -17.69 10.33 15.41
C ALA A 143 -16.90 11.43 14.68
N ALA A 144 -17.47 12.45 14.05
CA ALA A 144 -18.85 12.75 13.71
C ALA A 144 -18.82 13.83 12.60
N THR A 145 -19.71 13.70 11.63
CA THR A 145 -20.15 14.78 10.73
C THR A 145 -21.07 15.75 11.48
N SER A 146 -21.18 16.97 10.93
CA SER A 146 -22.18 18.02 11.21
C SER A 146 -21.72 19.16 12.12
N LEU A 147 -21.32 20.27 11.49
CA LEU A 147 -21.66 21.62 11.96
C LEU A 147 -22.12 22.46 10.76
N LEU A 148 -23.37 22.25 10.36
CA LEU A 148 -24.17 23.29 9.72
C LEU A 148 -24.73 24.18 10.82
N LEU A 149 -24.20 25.39 10.97
CA LEU A 149 -24.83 26.46 11.74
C LEU A 149 -25.24 27.58 10.79
N SER A 150 -26.49 27.45 10.36
CA SER A 150 -27.32 28.49 9.79
C SER A 150 -27.32 29.71 10.73
N ARG A 151 -26.66 30.80 10.34
CA ARG A 151 -26.83 32.12 10.97
C ARG A 151 -28.06 32.77 10.36
N ARG A 152 -29.16 32.78 11.11
CA ARG A 152 -30.26 33.73 10.89
C ARG A 152 -30.57 34.40 12.21
N ALA A 153 -30.30 35.71 12.29
CA ALA A 153 -31.03 36.65 13.13
C ALA A 153 -30.62 38.07 12.75
N ALA A 154 -31.55 38.78 12.09
CA ALA A 154 -31.61 40.23 12.12
C ALA A 154 -32.33 40.65 13.43
N PRO A 155 -32.07 41.87 13.90
CA PRO A 155 -33.15 42.68 14.48
C PRO A 155 -33.21 44.11 13.91
N SER A 156 -34.44 44.62 13.96
CA SER A 156 -34.98 45.86 13.41
C SER A 156 -34.39 47.17 13.94
N ALA A 157 -34.53 48.17 13.07
CA ALA A 157 -34.97 49.57 13.29
C ALA A 157 -34.24 50.48 14.28
N GLU A 158 -33.66 51.55 13.74
CA GLU A 158 -33.78 52.89 14.33
C GLU A 158 -33.75 53.97 13.22
N ARG A 159 -34.44 55.08 13.49
CA ARG A 159 -34.96 56.15 12.64
C ARG A 159 -34.05 57.38 12.78
N VAL A 160 -33.72 58.11 11.70
CA VAL A 160 -33.30 59.52 11.81
C VAL A 160 -33.70 60.31 10.54
N ASP A 161 -34.45 61.38 10.80
CA ASP A 161 -34.81 62.60 10.03
C ASP A 161 -35.27 62.54 8.56
#